data_AF-A0A520HF70-F1
#
_entry.id   AF-A0A520HF70-F1
#
_cell.length_a   1.000
_cell.length_b   1.000
_cell.length_c   1.000
_cell.angle_alpha   90.00
_cell.angle_beta   90.00
_cell.angle_gamma   90.00
#
_symmetry.space_group_name_H-M   'P 1'
#
loop_
_entity.id
_entity.type
_entity.pdbx_description
1 polymer ?
#
loop_
_entity_poly.entity_id
_entity_poly.type
_entity_poly.pdbx_seq_one_letter_code
_entity_poly.pdbx_strand_id
1 'polypeptide(L)'
;MRSFLLAVLLLGLSTCAISQAGHLGSWNVLNTKLTLSKKWSVFNELQLRSQSFYNDHYYYEVKGGISYAIDKNFSVLLGTGKYLTYTVKEN
;
A
#
# COMPACT_ATOMS: atom_id res chain seq x y z
N MET A 1 17.76 -1.71 48.16
CA MET A 1 17.53 -0.30 47.76
C MET A 1 18.30 0.10 46.50
N ARG A 2 19.63 -0.10 46.43
CA ARG A 2 20.44 0.20 45.22
C ARG A 2 19.94 -0.50 43.94
N SER A 3 19.66 -1.80 43.98
CA SER A 3 19.20 -2.56 42.81
C SER A 3 17.79 -2.17 42.35
N PHE A 4 16.93 -1.72 43.28
CA PHE A 4 15.59 -1.22 42.97
C PHE A 4 15.65 0.13 42.26
N LEU A 5 16.52 1.03 42.72
CA LEU A 5 16.79 2.30 42.05
C LEU A 5 17.37 2.11 40.65
N LEU A 6 18.25 1.11 40.49
CA LEU A 6 18.81 0.75 39.17
C LEU A 6 17.73 0.22 38.22
N ALA A 7 16.81 -0.62 38.72
CA ALA A 7 15.71 -1.15 37.92
C ALA A 7 14.73 -0.05 37.49
N VAL A 8 14.39 0.89 38.39
CA VAL A 8 13.55 2.06 38.07
C VAL A 8 14.23 2.96 37.04
N LEU A 9 15.55 3.17 37.14
CA LEU A 9 16.32 3.94 36.17
C LEU A 9 16.35 3.28 34.79
N LEU A 10 16.58 1.97 34.73
CA LEU A 10 16.61 1.20 33.47
C LEU A 10 15.24 1.18 32.77
N LEU A 11 14.15 1.07 33.54
CA LEU A 11 12.80 1.15 33.00
C LEU A 11 12.46 2.57 32.52
N GLY A 12 12.91 3.62 33.22
CA GLY A 12 12.74 5.01 32.82
C GLY A 12 13.37 5.35 31.46
N LEU A 13 14.53 4.78 31.15
CA LEU A 13 15.25 5.00 29.89
C LEU A 13 14.57 4.39 28.66
N SER A 14 13.64 3.43 28.85
CA SER A 14 12.93 2.76 27.75
C SER A 14 11.84 3.60 27.10
N THR A 15 11.49 4.75 27.69
CA THR A 15 10.40 5.62 27.21
C THR A 15 10.82 6.59 26.10
N CYS A 16 12.12 6.70 25.79
CA CYS A 16 12.66 7.54 24.71
C CYS A 16 12.85 6.77 23.39
N ALA A 17 11.93 5.87 23.03
CA ALA A 17 11.94 5.22 21.72
C ALA A 17 11.10 6.02 20.71
N ILE A 18 11.75 6.88 19.92
CA ILE A 18 11.13 7.53 18.75
C ILE A 18 11.14 6.51 17.60
N SER A 19 10.09 5.71 17.49
CA SER A 19 10.05 4.58 16.54
C SER A 19 9.06 4.73 15.37
N GLN A 20 8.61 5.94 15.05
CA GLN A 20 7.71 6.16 13.93
C GLN A 20 8.13 7.43 13.19
N ALA A 21 8.39 7.31 11.88
CA ALA A 21 8.52 8.48 11.03
C ALA A 21 7.18 9.25 11.11
N GLY A 22 7.19 10.45 11.70
CA GLY A 22 5.98 11.23 12.02
C GLY A 22 5.25 11.83 10.81
N HIS A 23 5.52 11.33 9.60
CA HIS A 23 4.96 11.84 8.37
C HIS A 23 3.63 11.16 8.06
N LEU A 24 2.64 11.94 7.63
CA LEU A 24 1.42 11.41 7.06
C LEU A 24 1.71 10.84 5.67
N GLY A 25 1.38 9.58 5.46
CA GLY A 25 1.42 8.95 4.14
C GLY A 25 0.20 9.29 3.30
N SER A 26 0.24 8.93 2.02
CA SER A 26 -0.89 9.00 1.11
C SER A 26 -1.13 7.65 0.43
N TRP A 27 -2.41 7.33 0.21
CA TRP A 27 -2.83 6.17 -0.57
C TRP A 27 -3.93 6.59 -1.53
N ASN A 28 -3.62 6.57 -2.82
CA ASN A 28 -4.54 6.94 -3.88
C ASN A 28 -4.81 5.70 -4.73
N VAL A 29 -6.07 5.42 -5.00
CA VAL A 29 -6.48 4.33 -5.88
C VAL A 29 -7.45 4.88 -6.90
N LEU A 30 -7.13 4.70 -8.18
CA LEU A 30 -8.01 5.02 -9.29
C LEU A 30 -8.43 3.72 -9.96
N ASN A 31 -9.73 3.45 -9.93
CA ASN A 31 -10.34 2.27 -10.53
C ASN A 31 -11.19 2.66 -11.74
N THR A 32 -10.95 2.01 -12.86
CA THR A 32 -11.69 2.21 -14.11
C THR A 32 -12.22 0.88 -14.60
N LYS A 33 -13.50 0.83 -14.99
CA LYS A 33 -14.11 -0.32 -15.65
C LYS A 33 -14.87 0.16 -16.89
N LEU A 34 -14.62 -0.49 -18.01
CA LEU A 34 -15.30 -0.22 -19.28
C LEU A 34 -16.02 -1.47 -19.75
N THR A 35 -17.33 -1.36 -19.95
CA THR A 35 -18.15 -2.42 -20.51
C THR A 35 -18.16 -2.29 -22.03
N LEU A 36 -17.45 -3.19 -22.72
CA LEU A 36 -17.35 -3.18 -24.18
C LEU A 36 -18.57 -3.84 -24.84
N SER A 37 -19.17 -4.83 -24.16
CA SER A 37 -20.39 -5.51 -24.62
C SER A 37 -21.13 -6.16 -23.45
N LYS A 38 -22.27 -6.80 -23.72
CA LYS A 38 -23.02 -7.58 -22.72
C LYS A 38 -22.19 -8.69 -22.05
N LYS A 39 -21.12 -9.17 -22.71
CA LYS A 39 -20.27 -10.24 -22.19
C LYS A 39 -18.87 -9.79 -21.81
N TRP A 40 -18.34 -8.74 -22.42
CA TRP A 40 -16.95 -8.33 -22.22
C TRP A 40 -16.85 -7.01 -21.47
N SER A 41 -16.00 -6.98 -20.45
CA SER A 41 -15.58 -5.76 -19.78
C SER A 41 -14.08 -5.76 -19.60
N VAL A 42 -13.47 -4.57 -19.57
CA VAL A 42 -12.07 -4.38 -19.21
C VAL A 42 -12.00 -3.54 -17.95
N PHE A 43 -10.99 -3.78 -17.13
CA PHE A 43 -10.75 -2.99 -15.92
C PHE A 43 -9.28 -2.62 -15.81
N ASN A 44 -9.04 -1.52 -15.10
CA ASN A 44 -7.72 -1.04 -14.75
C ASN A 44 -7.77 -0.42 -13.35
N GLU A 45 -6.75 -0.71 -12.55
CA GLU A 45 -6.52 -0.11 -11.24
C GLU A 45 -5.12 0.50 -11.23
N LEU A 46 -5.05 1.79 -10.89
CA LEU A 46 -3.80 2.50 -10.64
C LEU A 46 -3.75 2.82 -9.15
N GLN A 47 -2.70 2.35 -8.48
CA GLN A 47 -2.50 2.56 -7.06
C GLN A 47 -1.18 3.29 -6.83
N LEU A 48 -1.24 4.41 -6.12
CA LEU A 48 -0.08 5.18 -5.68
C LEU A 48 -0.06 5.20 -4.16
N ARG A 49 1.07 4.84 -3.58
CA ARG A 49 1.26 4.88 -2.13
C ARG A 49 2.57 5.57 -1.78
N SER A 50 2.49 6.45 -0.79
CA SER A 50 3.62 7.24 -0.29
C SER A 50 3.65 7.17 1.24
N GLN A 51 4.83 6.98 1.83
CA GLN A 51 5.01 6.91 3.28
C GLN A 51 5.23 8.30 3.92
N SER A 52 5.34 9.32 3.09
CA SER A 52 5.37 10.76 3.39
C SER A 52 4.51 11.51 2.37
N PHE A 53 4.08 12.75 2.60
CA PHE A 53 3.23 13.49 1.66
C PHE A 53 4.02 13.84 0.38
N TYR A 54 3.97 12.96 -0.63
CA TYR A 54 4.53 13.10 -1.98
C TYR A 54 6.06 13.33 -2.13
N ASN A 55 6.83 13.45 -1.05
CA ASN A 55 8.30 13.52 -1.14
C ASN A 55 8.97 12.15 -1.30
N ASP A 56 8.45 11.11 -0.62
CA ASP A 56 9.00 9.75 -0.66
C ASP A 56 8.08 8.82 -1.44
N HIS A 57 8.01 9.00 -2.76
CA HIS A 57 7.23 8.12 -3.65
C HIS A 57 7.77 6.69 -3.60
N TYR A 58 7.14 5.87 -2.76
CA TYR A 58 7.63 4.54 -2.40
C TYR A 58 7.08 3.45 -3.30
N TYR A 59 5.88 3.65 -3.87
CA TYR A 59 5.12 2.56 -4.48
C TYR A 59 4.17 3.06 -5.56
N TYR A 60 4.25 2.45 -6.73
CA TYR A 60 3.16 2.48 -7.69
C TYR A 60 2.85 1.08 -8.20
N GLU A 61 1.55 0.83 -8.39
CA GLU A 61 1.05 -0.42 -8.88
C GLU A 61 0.00 -0.16 -9.96
N VAL A 62 0.12 -0.94 -11.03
CA VAL A 62 -0.80 -0.90 -12.15
C VAL A 62 -1.33 -2.30 -12.33
N LYS A 63 -2.64 -2.48 -12.23
CA LYS A 63 -3.33 -3.73 -12.54
C LYS A 63 -4.29 -3.49 -13.68
N GLY A 64 -4.48 -4.50 -14.49
CA GLY A 64 -5.48 -4.46 -15.54
C GLY A 64 -5.88 -5.86 -15.96
N GLY A 65 -7.03 -5.95 -16.58
CA GLY A 65 -7.50 -7.22 -17.08
C GLY A 65 -8.83 -7.13 -17.80
N ILE A 66 -9.27 -8.31 -18.21
CA ILE A 66 -10.46 -8.51 -19.02
C ILE A 66 -11.37 -9.45 -18.25
N SER A 67 -12.66 -9.14 -18.24
CA SER A 67 -13.70 -9.96 -17.67
C SER A 67 -14.67 -10.42 -18.75
N TYR A 68 -15.06 -11.70 -18.65
CA TYR A 68 -16.05 -12.35 -19.49
C TYR A 68 -17.23 -12.84 -18.64
N ALA A 69 -18.43 -12.38 -18.94
CA ALA A 69 -19.66 -12.90 -18.35
C ALA A 69 -20.08 -14.20 -19.06
N ILE A 70 -20.04 -15.31 -18.33
CA ILE A 70 -20.51 -16.62 -18.79
C ILE A 70 -22.04 -16.62 -18.82
N ASP A 71 -22.65 -16.09 -17.76
CA ASP A 71 -24.07 -15.81 -17.67
C ASP A 71 -24.32 -14.52 -16.86
N LYS A 72 -25.58 -14.23 -16.52
CA LYS A 72 -25.98 -13.03 -15.77
C LYS A 72 -25.46 -12.98 -14.33
N ASN A 73 -25.05 -14.12 -13.76
CA ASN A 73 -24.63 -14.30 -12.39
C ASN A 73 -23.14 -14.67 -12.26
N PHE A 74 -22.54 -15.22 -13.32
CA PHE A 74 -21.19 -15.74 -13.31
C PHE A 74 -20.30 -15.05 -14.34
N SER A 75 -19.17 -14.54 -13.87
CA SER A 75 -18.15 -13.93 -14.72
C SER A 75 -16.77 -14.42 -14.30
N VAL A 76 -15.90 -14.59 -15.30
CA VAL A 76 -14.50 -14.90 -15.10
C VAL A 76 -13.70 -13.66 -15.43
N LEU A 77 -12.63 -13.42 -14.68
CA LEU A 77 -11.75 -12.29 -14.87
C LEU A 77 -10.32 -12.79 -14.95
N LEU A 78 -9.63 -12.39 -16.00
CA LEU A 78 -8.20 -12.61 -16.17
C LEU A 78 -7.52 -11.26 -16.12
N GLY A 79 -6.62 -11.09 -15.16
CA GLY A 79 -5.88 -9.84 -14.96
C GLY A 79 -4.42 -10.10 -14.66
N THR A 80 -3.61 -9.08 -14.92
CA THR A 80 -2.20 -9.02 -14.56
C THR A 80 -1.91 -7.66 -13.93
N GLY A 81 -0.81 -7.57 -13.20
CA GLY A 81 -0.39 -6.32 -12.60
C GLY A 81 1.12 -6.28 -12.40
N LYS A 82 1.63 -5.07 -12.32
CA LYS A 82 3.02 -4.80 -11.97
C LYS A 82 3.03 -3.82 -10.81
N TYR A 83 3.77 -4.17 -9.77
CA TYR A 83 4.11 -3.26 -8.69
C TYR A 83 5.60 -2.93 -8.77
N LEU A 84 5.94 -1.69 -8.44
CA LEU A 84 7.33 -1.28 -8.22
C LEU A 84 7.42 -0.63 -6.86
N THR A 85 8.50 -0.98 -6.15
CA THR A 85 8.84 -0.39 -4.87
C THR A 85 10.21 0.23 -4.98
N TYR A 86 10.33 1.49 -4.58
CA TYR A 86 11.60 2.18 -4.52
C TYR A 86 12.15 2.01 -3.11
N THR A 87 13.31 1.37 -2.97
CA THR A 87 14.06 1.42 -1.72
C THR A 87 14.87 2.70 -1.72
N VAL A 88 14.68 3.55 -0.71
CA VAL A 88 15.56 4.71 -0.50
C VAL A 88 16.96 4.16 -0.24
N LYS A 89 17.91 4.44 -1.14
CA LYS A 89 19.33 4.20 -0.86
C LYS A 89 19.76 5.22 0.19
N GLU A 90 20.09 4.76 1.40
CA GLU A 90 20.96 5.52 2.29
C GLU A 90 22.30 5.74 1.57
N ASN A 91 22.69 7.02 1.42
CA ASN A 91 24.03 7.42 0.99
C ASN A 91 24.87 7.73 2.23
#